data_AF-A0A520CI27-F1
#
_entry.id   AF-A0A520CI27-F1
#
_cell.length_a   1.000
_cell.length_b   1.000
_cell.length_c   1.000
_cell.angle_alpha   90.00
_cell.angle_beta   90.00
_cell.angle_gamma   90.00
#
_symmetry.space_group_name_H-M   'P 1'
#
loop_
_entity.id
_entity.type
_entity.pdbx_description
1 polymer ?
#
loop_
_entity_poly.entity_id
_entity_poly.type
_entity_poly.pdbx_seq_one_letter_code
_entity_poly.pdbx_strand_id
1 'polypeptide(L)'
;MKTRFLFVLFMFLFIGFYSCISEVNKKVRLATDSTDAFINRWEKKNKEQLLTPEDRRSFTDQWNQLVQTNKVLGVVREKLSKEKIKEVEMLYGRAKALKNVMIMQEIQNNLQRRGSNSADGEKDSGQLKIDF
;
A
#
# COMPACT_ATOMS: atom_id res chain seq x y z
N MET A 1 35.94 -37.55 12.46
CA MET A 1 35.25 -36.55 13.29
C MET A 1 34.89 -35.26 12.53
N LYS A 2 35.76 -34.74 11.65
CA LYS A 2 35.52 -33.49 10.89
C LYS A 2 34.23 -33.47 10.03
N THR A 3 33.87 -34.58 9.39
CA THR A 3 32.67 -34.69 8.54
C THR A 3 31.34 -34.65 9.31
N ARG A 4 31.29 -35.21 10.52
CA ARG A 4 30.10 -35.16 11.39
C ARG A 4 29.89 -33.75 11.96
N PHE A 5 30.97 -33.06 12.30
CA PHE A 5 30.92 -31.67 12.76
C PHE A 5 30.47 -30.72 11.64
N LEU A 6 30.96 -30.92 10.41
CA LEU A 6 30.52 -30.16 9.24
C LEU A 6 29.02 -30.35 8.96
N PHE A 7 28.52 -31.58 9.09
CA PHE A 7 27.11 -31.90 8.85
C PHE A 7 26.19 -31.20 9.87
N VAL A 8 26.57 -31.21 11.15
CA VAL A 8 25.82 -30.52 12.22
C VAL A 8 25.83 -29.01 12.01
N LEU A 9 26.99 -28.42 11.65
CA LEU A 9 27.09 -26.99 11.32
C LEU A 9 26.20 -26.61 10.13
N PHE A 10 26.19 -27.44 9.08
CA PHE A 10 25.34 -27.25 7.91
C PHE A 10 23.85 -27.30 8.29
N MET A 11 23.47 -28.22 9.17
CA MET A 11 22.10 -28.35 9.66
C MET A 11 21.63 -27.10 10.43
N PHE A 12 22.47 -26.56 11.31
CA PHE A 12 22.17 -25.31 12.03
C PHE A 12 22.02 -24.11 11.10
N LEU A 13 22.89 -23.99 10.07
CA LEU A 13 22.78 -22.93 9.07
C LEU A 13 21.48 -23.03 8.27
N PHE A 14 21.09 -24.24 7.86
CA PHE A 14 19.84 -24.48 7.15
C PHE A 14 18.62 -24.13 8.00
N ILE A 15 18.59 -24.54 9.26
CA ILE A 15 17.48 -24.20 10.18
C ILE A 15 17.35 -22.68 10.33
N GLY A 16 18.46 -21.98 10.59
CA GLY A 16 18.46 -20.52 10.72
C GLY A 16 17.99 -19.82 9.44
N PHE A 17 18.38 -20.33 8.28
CA PHE A 17 17.96 -19.81 6.98
C PHE A 17 16.46 -19.98 6.74
N TYR A 18 15.90 -21.16 7.07
CA TYR A 18 14.46 -21.41 6.98
C TYR A 18 13.65 -20.52 7.92
N SER A 19 14.12 -20.33 9.16
CA SER A 19 13.46 -19.42 10.12
C SER A 19 13.43 -17.98 9.61
N CYS A 20 14.53 -17.49 9.02
CA CYS A 20 14.61 -16.15 8.44
C CYS A 20 13.65 -15.95 7.26
N ILE A 21 13.60 -16.92 6.32
CA ILE A 21 12.68 -16.88 5.17
C ILE A 21 11.21 -16.86 5.64
N SER A 22 10.88 -17.67 6.64
CA SER A 22 9.52 -17.73 7.19
C SER A 22 9.07 -16.38 7.75
N GLU A 23 9.96 -15.69 8.47
CA GLU A 23 9.64 -14.39 9.06
C GLU A 23 9.49 -13.29 8.02
N VAL A 24 10.33 -13.26 6.99
CA VAL A 24 10.19 -12.34 5.86
C VAL A 24 8.86 -12.56 5.14
N ASN A 25 8.50 -13.80 4.84
CA ASN A 25 7.22 -14.12 4.19
C ASN A 25 6.01 -13.70 5.05
N LYS A 26 6.11 -13.80 6.37
CA LYS A 26 5.07 -13.33 7.29
C LYS A 26 4.90 -11.81 7.22
N LYS A 27 6.00 -11.04 7.22
CA LYS A 27 5.97 -9.57 7.11
C LYS A 27 5.37 -9.12 5.79
N VAL A 28 5.74 -9.77 4.68
CA VAL A 28 5.18 -9.49 3.35
C VAL A 28 3.68 -9.75 3.31
N ARG A 29 3.21 -10.88 3.83
CA ARG A 29 1.76 -11.18 3.89
C ARG A 29 0.99 -10.13 4.69
N LEU A 30 1.49 -9.76 5.87
CA LEU A 30 0.85 -8.73 6.70
C LEU A 30 0.75 -7.38 5.98
N ALA A 31 1.79 -6.99 5.23
CA ALA A 31 1.78 -5.77 4.43
C ALA A 31 0.77 -5.85 3.28
N THR A 32 0.71 -6.97 2.56
CA THR A 32 -0.26 -7.18 1.48
C THR A 32 -1.69 -7.16 2.02
N ASP A 33 -1.98 -7.92 3.08
CA ASP A 33 -3.32 -8.02 3.67
C ASP A 33 -3.80 -6.67 4.22
N SER A 34 -2.92 -5.93 4.89
CA SER A 34 -3.25 -4.59 5.40
C SER A 34 -3.49 -3.59 4.26
N THR A 35 -2.73 -3.70 3.16
CA THR A 35 -2.90 -2.86 1.97
C THR A 35 -4.21 -3.16 1.25
N ASP A 36 -4.54 -4.44 1.06
CA ASP A 36 -5.81 -4.84 0.46
C ASP A 36 -6.99 -4.40 1.32
N ALA A 37 -6.93 -4.63 2.64
CA ALA A 37 -7.97 -4.19 3.57
C ALA A 37 -8.15 -2.66 3.56
N PHE A 38 -7.05 -1.89 3.46
CA PHE A 38 -7.10 -0.44 3.29
C PHE A 38 -7.86 -0.05 2.02
N ILE A 39 -7.49 -0.62 0.87
CA ILE A 39 -8.12 -0.34 -0.42
C ILE A 39 -9.61 -0.69 -0.38
N ASN A 40 -9.97 -1.88 0.13
CA ASN A 40 -11.35 -2.33 0.20
C ASN A 40 -12.24 -1.41 1.05
N ARG A 41 -11.72 -0.86 2.17
CA ARG A 41 -12.46 0.12 2.99
C ARG A 41 -12.75 1.40 2.21
N TRP A 42 -11.76 1.91 1.49
CA TRP A 42 -11.90 3.15 0.73
C TRP A 42 -12.72 2.98 -0.55
N GLU A 43 -12.61 1.85 -1.23
CA GLU A 43 -13.48 1.49 -2.36
C GLU A 43 -14.95 1.42 -1.91
N LYS A 44 -15.23 0.83 -0.75
CA LYS A 44 -16.58 0.79 -0.16
C LYS A 44 -17.09 2.21 0.10
N LYS A 45 -16.30 3.05 0.79
CA LYS A 45 -16.67 4.43 1.09
C LYS A 45 -16.92 5.26 -0.18
N ASN A 46 -16.11 5.03 -1.23
CA ASN A 46 -16.31 5.65 -2.54
C ASN A 46 -17.61 5.21 -3.21
N LYS A 47 -17.93 3.91 -3.18
CA LYS A 47 -19.18 3.37 -3.74
C LYS A 47 -20.42 3.96 -3.06
N GLU A 48 -20.33 4.22 -1.77
CA GLU A 48 -21.39 4.86 -0.99
C GLU A 48 -21.48 6.38 -1.25
N GLN A 49 -20.60 6.95 -2.08
CA GLN A 49 -20.49 8.39 -2.38
C GLN A 49 -20.29 9.28 -1.14
N LEU A 50 -19.74 8.72 -0.07
CA LEU A 50 -19.55 9.40 1.23
C LEU A 50 -18.20 10.12 1.34
N LEU A 51 -17.57 10.47 0.22
CA LEU A 51 -16.23 11.06 0.23
C LEU A 51 -16.26 12.58 0.28
N THR A 52 -15.94 13.11 1.45
CA THR A 52 -15.72 14.54 1.67
C THR A 52 -14.34 14.99 1.12
N PRO A 53 -14.09 16.30 0.93
CA PRO A 53 -12.75 16.81 0.62
C PRO A 53 -11.70 16.37 1.66
N GLU A 54 -12.06 16.36 2.93
CA GLU A 54 -11.21 15.93 4.04
C GLU A 54 -10.87 14.43 3.92
N ASP A 55 -11.82 13.61 3.49
CA ASP A 55 -11.60 12.18 3.24
C ASP A 55 -10.59 11.94 2.12
N ARG A 56 -10.63 12.74 1.05
CA ARG A 56 -9.68 12.61 -0.08
C ARG A 56 -8.24 12.93 0.32
N ARG A 57 -8.05 13.87 1.24
CA ARG A 57 -6.75 14.17 1.86
C ARG A 57 -6.30 13.05 2.78
N SER A 58 -7.21 12.63 3.66
CA SER A 58 -6.97 11.54 4.60
C SER A 58 -6.57 10.24 3.89
N PHE A 59 -7.17 9.94 2.73
CA PHE A 59 -6.75 8.82 1.89
C PHE A 59 -5.28 8.91 1.49
N THR A 60 -4.84 10.06 0.95
CA THR A 60 -3.45 10.27 0.53
C THR A 60 -2.48 10.13 1.70
N ASP A 61 -2.80 10.74 2.83
CA ASP A 61 -1.93 10.71 4.02
C ASP A 61 -1.79 9.29 4.57
N GLN A 62 -2.92 8.58 4.73
CA GLN A 62 -2.91 7.19 5.20
C GLN A 62 -2.21 6.26 4.21
N TRP A 63 -2.42 6.46 2.91
CA TRP A 63 -1.70 5.71 1.89
C TRP A 63 -0.19 5.92 2.00
N ASN A 64 0.25 7.17 2.06
CA ASN A 64 1.66 7.51 2.17
C ASN A 64 2.28 6.92 3.45
N GLN A 65 1.55 6.93 4.57
CA GLN A 65 1.98 6.29 5.80
C GLN A 65 2.09 4.76 5.67
N LEU A 66 1.12 4.13 5.00
CA LEU A 66 1.12 2.69 4.76
C LEU A 66 2.33 2.27 3.91
N VAL A 67 2.62 3.00 2.84
CA VAL A 67 3.81 2.75 2.00
C VAL A 67 5.10 2.86 2.80
N GLN A 68 5.24 3.88 3.66
CA GLN A 68 6.41 4.00 4.54
C GLN A 68 6.49 2.84 5.54
N THR A 69 5.36 2.43 6.12
CA THR A 69 5.31 1.30 7.05
C THR A 69 5.75 0.00 6.37
N ASN A 70 5.28 -0.24 5.15
CA ASN A 70 5.67 -1.41 4.36
C ASN A 70 7.17 -1.41 4.04
N LYS A 71 7.76 -0.25 3.72
CA LYS A 71 9.21 -0.10 3.55
C LYS A 71 9.99 -0.45 4.81
N VAL A 72 9.55 0.06 5.97
CA VAL A 72 10.17 -0.24 7.27
C VAL A 72 10.08 -1.73 7.60
N LEU A 73 9.00 -2.40 7.21
CA LEU A 73 8.83 -3.85 7.33
C LEU A 73 9.70 -4.66 6.35
N GLY A 74 10.44 -3.99 5.46
CA GLY A 74 11.31 -4.61 4.47
C GLY A 74 10.59 -5.09 3.22
N VAL A 75 9.35 -4.65 2.98
CA VAL A 75 8.57 -4.91 1.77
C VAL A 75 9.01 -3.93 0.69
N VAL A 76 10.24 -4.13 0.23
CA VAL A 76 10.88 -3.39 -0.86
C VAL A 76 11.06 -4.32 -2.04
N ARG A 77 10.97 -3.79 -3.27
CA ARG A 77 10.96 -4.59 -4.50
C ARG A 77 12.11 -5.59 -4.61
N GLU A 78 13.31 -5.23 -4.14
CA GLU A 78 14.52 -6.06 -4.21
C GLU A 78 14.47 -7.29 -3.30
N LYS A 79 13.62 -7.29 -2.27
CA LYS A 79 13.49 -8.37 -1.28
C LYS A 79 12.31 -9.30 -1.56
N LEU A 80 11.54 -9.05 -2.63
CA LEU A 80 10.33 -9.78 -2.96
C LEU A 80 10.53 -10.73 -4.14
N SER A 81 9.74 -11.81 -4.17
CA SER A 81 9.63 -12.66 -5.37
C SER A 81 8.88 -11.91 -6.47
N LYS A 82 9.05 -12.33 -7.73
CA LYS A 82 8.36 -11.72 -8.88
C LYS A 82 6.84 -11.74 -8.72
N GLU A 83 6.30 -12.81 -8.16
CA GLU A 83 4.86 -12.99 -7.92
C GLU A 83 4.36 -11.99 -6.88
N LYS A 84 5.12 -11.79 -5.79
CA LYS A 84 4.78 -10.82 -4.75
C LYS A 84 4.92 -9.37 -5.21
N ILE A 85 5.91 -9.08 -6.05
CA ILE A 85 6.01 -7.76 -6.70
C ILE A 85 4.75 -7.47 -7.50
N LYS A 86 4.31 -8.41 -8.35
CA LYS A 86 3.08 -8.24 -9.15
C LYS A 86 1.84 -8.03 -8.28
N GLU A 87 1.71 -8.79 -7.20
CA GLU A 87 0.59 -8.64 -6.25
C GLU A 87 0.57 -7.25 -5.61
N VAL A 88 1.71 -6.76 -5.11
CA VAL A 88 1.84 -5.43 -4.53
C VAL A 88 1.58 -4.34 -5.59
N GLU A 89 2.13 -4.49 -6.80
CA GLU A 89 1.90 -3.55 -7.91
C GLU A 89 0.40 -3.48 -8.29
N MET A 90 -0.32 -4.59 -8.29
CA MET A 90 -1.77 -4.60 -8.53
C MET A 90 -2.52 -3.82 -7.44
N LEU A 91 -2.17 -4.00 -6.17
CA LEU A 91 -2.78 -3.24 -5.07
C LEU A 91 -2.51 -1.74 -5.21
N TYR A 92 -1.27 -1.37 -5.55
CA TYR A 92 -0.89 0.04 -5.75
C TYR A 92 -1.60 0.64 -6.97
N GLY A 93 -1.77 -0.15 -8.04
CA GLY A 93 -2.59 0.22 -9.19
C GLY A 93 -4.05 0.49 -8.82
N ARG A 94 -4.66 -0.36 -7.98
CA ARG A 94 -6.02 -0.15 -7.46
C ARG A 94 -6.14 1.13 -6.64
N ALA A 95 -5.20 1.37 -5.72
CA ALA A 95 -5.17 2.60 -4.93
C ALA A 95 -5.05 3.86 -5.81
N LYS A 96 -4.21 3.80 -6.85
CA LYS A 96 -4.07 4.89 -7.83
C LYS A 96 -5.37 5.13 -8.61
N ALA A 97 -6.03 4.06 -9.06
CA ALA A 97 -7.32 4.16 -9.75
C ALA A 97 -8.37 4.82 -8.84
N LEU A 98 -8.43 4.43 -7.57
CA LEU A 98 -9.33 5.02 -6.59
C LEU A 98 -9.03 6.51 -6.37
N LYS A 99 -7.75 6.90 -6.28
CA LYS A 99 -7.35 8.31 -6.19
C LYS A 99 -7.78 9.12 -7.40
N ASN A 100 -7.67 8.57 -8.61
CA ASN A 100 -8.14 9.25 -9.81
C ASN A 100 -9.65 9.50 -9.76
N VAL A 101 -10.43 8.54 -9.26
CA VAL A 101 -11.88 8.73 -9.05
C VAL A 101 -12.14 9.87 -8.06
N MET A 102 -11.40 9.92 -6.95
CA MET A 102 -11.49 11.00 -5.97
C MET A 102 -11.19 12.38 -6.57
N ILE A 103 -10.16 12.48 -7.42
CA ILE A 103 -9.79 13.72 -8.12
C ILE A 103 -10.89 14.13 -9.10
N MET A 104 -11.45 13.18 -9.85
CA MET A 104 -12.54 13.49 -10.80
C MET A 104 -13.80 13.98 -10.08
N GLN A 105 -14.15 13.38 -8.93
CA GLN A 105 -15.26 13.86 -8.09
C GLN A 105 -14.99 15.27 -7.55
N GLU A 106 -13.75 15.56 -7.14
CA GLU A 106 -13.34 16.89 -6.70
C GLU A 106 -13.53 17.95 -7.79
N ILE A 107 -13.07 17.65 -9.02
CA ILE A 107 -13.25 18.51 -10.19
C ILE A 107 -14.74 18.72 -10.46
N GLN A 108 -15.55 17.66 -10.44
CA GLN A 108 -17.01 17.75 -10.66
C GLN A 108 -17.68 18.65 -9.61
N ASN A 109 -17.36 18.46 -8.32
CA ASN A 109 -17.92 19.27 -7.24
C ASN A 109 -17.53 20.75 -7.38
N ASN A 110 -16.28 21.02 -7.79
CA ASN A 110 -15.80 22.38 -8.02
C ASN A 110 -16.49 23.05 -9.23
N LEU A 111 -16.73 22.30 -10.31
CA LEU A 111 -17.46 22.80 -11.48
C LEU A 111 -18.92 23.15 -11.14
N GLN A 112 -19.59 22.29 -10.36
CA GLN A 112 -20.96 22.56 -9.88
C GLN A 112 -21.01 23.82 -8.99
N ARG A 113 -20.01 24.02 -8.13
CA ARG A 113 -19.89 25.22 -7.27
C ARG A 113 -19.62 26.51 -8.04
N ARG A 114 -18.80 26.45 -9.09
CA ARG A 114 -18.52 27.62 -9.95
C ARG A 114 -19.76 28.05 -10.76
N GLY A 115 -20.64 27.11 -11.13
CA GLY A 115 -21.96 27.44 -11.68
C GLY A 115 -22.92 28.08 -10.67
N SER A 116 -22.59 28.05 -9.37
CA SER A 116 -23.39 28.53 -8.24
C SER A 116 -22.59 29.49 -7.34
N ASN A 117 -21.98 30.53 -7.91
CA ASN A 117 -21.38 31.69 -7.22
C ASN A 117 -20.49 31.43 -5.96
N SER A 118 -19.91 30.24 -5.80
CA SER A 118 -19.17 29.89 -4.58
C SER A 118 -17.68 29.77 -4.86
N ALA A 119 -16.93 30.78 -4.43
CA ALA A 119 -15.47 30.86 -4.50
C ALA A 119 -14.81 30.13 -3.32
N ASP A 120 -14.99 28.81 -3.22
CA ASP A 120 -14.11 27.99 -2.38
C ASP A 120 -12.95 27.50 -3.25
N GLY A 121 -11.72 27.84 -2.84
CA GLY A 121 -10.49 27.49 -3.54
C GLY A 121 -10.29 25.97 -3.67
N GLU A 122 -9.53 25.57 -4.70
CA GLU A 122 -9.19 24.18 -4.96
C GLU A 122 -8.34 23.62 -3.82
N LYS A 123 -8.92 22.74 -3.01
CA LYS A 123 -8.20 22.02 -1.96
C LYS A 123 -7.42 20.87 -2.61
N ASP A 124 -6.11 21.03 -2.78
CA ASP A 124 -5.24 19.92 -3.21
C ASP A 124 -5.39 18.74 -2.24
N SER A 125 -5.57 17.54 -2.81
CA SER A 125 -5.68 16.28 -2.08
C SER A 125 -4.37 15.48 -2.08
N GLY A 126 -3.28 16.06 -2.59
CA GLY A 126 -1.92 15.55 -2.50
C GLY A 126 -1.63 14.37 -3.44
N GLN A 127 -0.32 14.11 -3.64
CA GLN A 127 0.16 13.01 -4.47
C GLN A 127 0.37 11.71 -3.67
N LEU A 128 0.11 10.58 -4.31
CA LEU A 128 0.42 9.26 -3.77
C LEU A 128 1.88 8.89 -4.00
N LYS A 129 2.56 8.42 -2.95
CA LYS A 129 3.82 7.71 -3.07
C LYS A 129 3.54 6.29 -3.56
N ILE A 130 4.14 5.89 -4.67
CA ILE A 130 3.93 4.56 -5.27
C ILE A 130 5.19 3.69 -5.25
N ASP A 131 6.33 4.26 -4.88
CA ASP A 131 7.57 3.51 -4.74
C ASP A 131 7.54 2.76 -3.41
N PHE A 132 7.68 1.43 -3.45
CA PHE A 132 7.78 0.53 -2.30
C PHE A 132 9.14 -0.17 -2.25
#